data_AF-A0A068U234-F1
#
_entry.id   AF-A0A068U234-F1
#
_cell.length_a   1.000
_cell.length_b   1.000
_cell.length_c   1.000
_cell.angle_alpha   90.00
_cell.angle_beta   90.00
_cell.angle_gamma   90.00
#
_symmetry.space_group_name_H-M   'P 1'
#
loop_
_entity.id
_entity.type
_entity.pdbx_description
1 polymer ?
#
loop_
_entity_poly.entity_id
_entity_poly.type
_entity_poly.pdbx_seq_one_letter_code
_entity_poly.pdbx_strand_id
1 'polypeptide(L)' 'MTSHGSRIVIPVDVKKKPWEQKLPPHNRWLPAIPPVAEVKTGELFRVERVDCSGGGSGITKE' A
#
# COMPACT_ATOMS: atom_id res chain seq x y z
N MET A 1 -22.07 10.65 -1.37
CA MET A 1 -21.78 9.45 -0.57
C MET A 1 -20.69 9.80 0.42
N THR A 2 -21.02 10.02 1.68
CA THR A 2 -20.06 10.37 2.73
C THR A 2 -19.11 9.19 2.97
N SER A 3 -17.83 9.38 2.67
CA SER A 3 -16.78 8.41 2.99
C SER A 3 -16.58 8.39 4.50
N HIS A 4 -17.22 7.44 5.20
CA HIS A 4 -17.10 7.27 6.66
C HIS A 4 -15.76 6.65 7.09
N GLY A 5 -14.66 6.95 6.39
CA GLY A 5 -13.33 6.41 6.66
C GLY A 5 -12.23 7.42 6.35
N SER A 6 -11.14 7.35 7.13
CA SER A 6 -9.90 8.11 6.91
C SER A 6 -9.38 7.92 5.49
N ARG A 7 -8.79 8.97 4.90
CA ARG A 7 -8.25 8.94 3.53
C ARG A 7 -7.23 7.82 3.36
N ILE A 8 -7.41 6.96 2.36
CA ILE A 8 -6.43 5.93 2.00
C ILE A 8 -5.33 6.59 1.17
N VAL A 9 -4.10 6.56 1.69
CA VAL A 9 -2.93 7.19 1.03
C VAL A 9 -2.14 6.20 0.18
N ILE A 10 -2.15 4.92 0.57
CA ILE A 10 -1.51 3.84 -0.17
C ILE A 10 -2.57 2.74 -0.32
N PRO A 11 -3.25 2.67 -1.48
CA PRO A 11 -4.22 1.61 -1.76
C PRO A 11 -3.52 0.33 -2.20
N VAL A 12 -4.07 -0.83 -1.83
CA VAL A 12 -3.56 -2.15 -2.24
C VAL A 12 -4.65 -2.96 -2.93
N ASP A 13 -4.34 -3.45 -4.12
CA ASP A 13 -5.15 -4.44 -4.84
C ASP A 13 -4.61 -5.85 -4.57
N VAL A 14 -5.29 -6.63 -3.73
CA VAL A 14 -4.85 -7.98 -3.34
C VAL A 14 -4.83 -8.99 -4.49
N LYS A 15 -5.43 -8.67 -5.64
CA LYS A 15 -5.40 -9.53 -6.84
C LYS A 15 -4.15 -9.30 -7.70
N LYS A 16 -3.38 -8.25 -7.40
CA LYS A 16 -2.17 -7.87 -8.13
C LYS A 16 -0.93 -8.22 -7.35
N LYS A 17 0.13 -8.56 -8.05
CA LYS A 17 1.44 -8.77 -7.42
C LYS A 17 1.96 -7.44 -6.86
N PRO A 18 2.87 -7.45 -5.86
CA PRO A 18 3.38 -6.22 -5.26
C PRO A 18 3.93 -5.21 -6.29
N TRP A 19 4.66 -5.66 -7.31
CA TRP A 19 5.21 -4.79 -8.35
C TRP A 19 4.19 -4.30 -9.41
N GLU A 20 2.96 -4.83 -9.39
CA GLU A 20 1.87 -4.43 -10.29
C GLU A 20 0.92 -3.42 -9.62
N GLN A 21 1.16 -3.09 -8.34
CA GLN A 21 0.40 -2.08 -7.61
C GLN A 21 0.59 -0.70 -8.26
N LYS A 22 -0.42 0.16 -8.14
CA LYS A 22 -0.32 1.56 -8.61
C LYS A 22 0.84 2.30 -7.94
N LEU A 23 1.10 1.98 -6.67
CA LEU A 23 2.26 2.42 -5.91
C LEU A 23 3.06 1.18 -5.51
N PRO A 24 4.04 0.75 -6.32
CA PRO A 24 4.83 -0.43 -6.02
C PRO A 24 5.58 -0.28 -4.68
N PRO A 25 5.47 -1.25 -3.76
CA PRO A 25 6.20 -1.21 -2.50
C PRO A 25 7.68 -1.49 -2.73
N HIS A 26 8.53 -0.86 -1.94
CA HIS A 26 9.97 -1.07 -1.94
C HIS A 26 10.37 -2.05 -0.83
N ASN A 27 11.31 -2.95 -1.10
CA ASN A 27 11.83 -3.94 -0.15
C ASN A 27 13.23 -3.58 0.39
N ARG A 28 13.69 -2.35 0.12
CA ARG A 28 14.97 -1.79 0.57
C ARG A 28 14.77 -0.34 0.97
N TRP A 29 15.56 0.11 1.93
CA TRP A 29 15.64 1.52 2.31
C TRP A 29 16.83 2.15 1.60
N LEU A 30 16.56 3.13 0.75
CA LEU A 30 17.57 3.91 0.04
C LEU A 30 17.15 5.38 0.07
N PRO A 31 18.07 6.33 0.31
CA PRO A 31 17.74 7.77 0.35
C PRO A 31 17.12 8.31 -0.94
N ALA A 32 17.40 7.65 -2.08
CA ALA A 32 16.91 8.06 -3.39
C ALA A 32 15.47 7.58 -3.69
N ILE A 33 14.86 6.78 -2.83
CA ILE A 33 13.46 6.35 -3.03
C ILE A 33 12.54 7.55 -2.81
N PRO A 34 11.75 7.95 -3.81
CA PRO A 34 10.89 9.12 -3.70
C PRO A 34 9.72 8.87 -2.73
N PRO A 35 9.22 9.93 -2.06
CA PRO A 35 7.99 9.82 -1.27
C PRO A 35 6.80 9.50 -2.20
N VAL A 36 5.90 8.62 -1.74
CA VAL A 36 4.75 8.16 -2.53
C VAL A 36 3.44 8.89 -2.20
N ALA A 37 3.39 9.61 -1.07
CA ALA A 37 2.22 10.39 -0.65
C ALA A 37 2.62 11.47 0.37
N GLU A 38 1.80 12.51 0.46
CA GLU A 38 1.89 13.57 1.47
C GLU A 38 0.66 13.53 2.40
N VAL A 39 0.87 13.89 3.66
CA VAL A 39 -0.15 13.99 4.72
C VAL A 39 0.11 15.23 5.55
N LYS A 40 -0.94 15.80 6.15
CA LYS A 40 -0.80 16.94 7.05
C LYS A 40 -0.50 16.48 8.47
N THR A 41 0.19 17.32 9.24
CA THR A 41 0.40 17.08 10.67
C THR A 41 -0.96 16.99 11.38
N GLY A 42 -1.19 15.92 12.14
CA GLY A 42 -2.47 15.65 12.81
C GLY A 42 -3.55 15.00 11.93
N GLU A 43 -3.28 14.71 10.66
CA GLU A 43 -4.24 14.02 9.78
C GLU A 43 -4.34 12.53 10.15
N LEU A 44 -5.57 12.02 10.31
CA LEU A 44 -5.84 10.58 10.37
C LEU A 44 -5.98 10.02 8.95
N PHE A 45 -5.10 9.10 8.59
CA PHE A 45 -5.07 8.46 7.27
C PHE A 45 -4.86 6.96 7.38
N ARG A 46 -5.14 6.24 6.30
CA ARG A 46 -5.00 4.79 6.20
C ARG A 46 -3.94 4.40 5.17
N VAL A 47 -3.05 3.51 5.58
CA VAL A 47 -2.07 2.85 4.71
C VAL A 47 -2.47 1.38 4.60
N GLU A 48 -2.78 0.92 3.40
CA GLU A 48 -2.95 -0.50 3.12
C GLU A 48 -1.59 -1.11 2.80
N ARG A 49 -1.40 -2.37 3.16
CA ARG A 49 -0.15 -3.09 2.93
C ARG A 49 -0.42 -4.50 2.47
N VAL A 50 0.47 -5.00 1.61
CA VAL A 50 0.62 -6.44 1.37
C VAL A 50 1.28 -7.07 2.60
N ASP A 51 1.06 -8.36 2.81
CA ASP A 51 1.76 -9.10 3.85
C ASP A 51 3.28 -9.15 3.55
N CYS A 52 4.08 -9.54 4.53
CA CYS A 52 5.54 -9.55 4.41
C CYS A 52 6.07 -10.50 3.32
N SER A 53 5.32 -11.54 2.94
CA SER A 53 5.66 -12.44 1.84
C SER A 53 5.19 -11.93 0.47
N GLY A 54 4.47 -10.81 0.42
CA GLY A 54 3.92 -10.24 -0.80
C GLY A 54 2.82 -11.11 -1.44
N GLY A 55 2.10 -11.90 -0.63
CA GLY A 55 1.07 -12.83 -1.09
C GLY A 55 1.58 -14.22 -1.46
N GLY A 56 2.86 -14.53 -1.20
CA GLY A 56 3.48 -15.81 -1.58
C GLY A 56 3.02 -17.03 -0.76
N SER A 57 2.42 -16.80 0.42
CA SER A 57 1.84 -17.87 1.25
C SER A 57 0.45 -18.23 0.72
N GLY A 58 0.40 -19.13 -0.27
CA GLY A 58 -0.77 -19.45 -1.07
C GLY A 58 -2.09 -19.69 -0.35
N ILE A 59 -2.95 -18.67 -0.34
CA ILE A 59 -4.41 -18.82 -0.50
C ILE A 59 -4.80 -18.25 -1.87
N THR A 60 -3.97 -18.48 -2.89
CA THR A 60 -4.41 -18.43 -4.28
C THR A 60 -4.91 -19.81 -4.62
N LYS A 61 -6.21 -20.04 -4.43
CA LYS A 61 -6.93 -21.12 -5.11
C LYS A 61 -6.81 -20.86 -6.61
N GLU A 62 -6.20 -21.78 -7.33
CA GLU A 62 -6.71 -22.13 -8.66
C GLU A 62 -8.13 -22.68 -8.54
#